data_AF-A0A7X9XDM3-F1
#
_entry.id   AF-A0A7X9XDM3-F1
#
_cell.length_a   1.000
_cell.length_b   1.000
_cell.length_c   1.000
_cell.angle_alpha   90.00
_cell.angle_beta   90.00
_cell.angle_gamma   90.00
#
_symmetry.space_group_name_H-M   'P 1'
#
loop_
_entity.id
_entity.type
_entity.pdbx_description
1 polymer ?
#
loop_
_entity_poly.entity_id
_entity_poly.type
_entity_poly.pdbx_seq_one_letter_code
_entity_poly.pdbx_strand_id
1 'polypeptide(L)'
;MANMQGGQQLGTNQGKGQSAADKLALFLKVFGGEVLTAFARTSVTTNRHMQRQISSGKSAQFPVIGRTKAAYLQPGESLDDKRKDIKHTEKTINIDGLLTADVLIYDIEDAMNHYDVRSEYTSQIGESLAMAADGAVLAELAGLVNLADSVNENIAGLGKPSMLEVGAKADLTDPVKLGQAVIAQLTIARAALTKNYVPANDRTFYTTPDVYSAILAALMPNAANYAALIDPERGSIRNVMGFEVVEVPHLTAGGAGDDRPDEGAEATNQKHAFPATGGKVNKENV
;
A
#
# COMPACT_ATOMS: atom_id res chain seq x y z
N MET A 1 -22.21 42.12 -28.40
CA MET A 1 -21.99 40.82 -29.08
C MET A 1 -22.76 39.75 -28.32
N ALA A 2 -24.08 39.68 -28.51
CA ALA A 2 -25.01 39.06 -27.57
C ALA A 2 -25.67 37.75 -28.08
N ASN A 3 -25.09 37.07 -29.07
CA ASN A 3 -25.64 35.79 -29.57
C ASN A 3 -24.59 34.99 -30.35
N MET A 4 -23.56 34.46 -29.68
CA MET A 4 -22.79 33.36 -30.26
C MET A 4 -23.57 32.06 -30.07
N GLN A 5 -24.44 31.73 -31.03
CA GLN A 5 -25.29 30.54 -31.07
C GLN A 5 -24.63 29.40 -31.86
N GLY A 6 -23.38 29.05 -31.53
CA GLY A 6 -22.64 28.03 -32.29
C GLY A 6 -21.41 27.43 -31.63
N GLY A 7 -21.15 27.72 -30.34
CA GLY A 7 -20.09 27.03 -29.60
C GLY A 7 -20.52 25.62 -29.22
N GLN A 8 -19.68 24.61 -29.45
CA GLN A 8 -19.90 23.28 -28.92
C GLN A 8 -19.85 23.35 -27.38
N GLN A 9 -21.02 23.35 -26.74
CA GLN A 9 -21.11 23.19 -25.29
C GLN A 9 -20.75 21.73 -24.97
N LEU A 10 -19.51 21.51 -24.49
CA LEU A 10 -19.16 20.23 -23.88
C LEU A 10 -20.20 19.94 -22.78
N GLY A 11 -21.00 18.89 -22.98
CA GLY A 11 -22.02 18.43 -22.02
C GLY A 11 -23.48 18.51 -22.47
N THR A 12 -23.85 19.22 -23.54
CA THR A 12 -25.27 19.25 -24.01
C THR A 12 -25.62 18.22 -25.08
N ASN A 13 -24.62 17.68 -25.81
CA ASN A 13 -24.84 16.75 -26.94
C ASN A 13 -24.30 15.33 -26.68
N GLN A 14 -24.35 14.85 -25.43
CA GLN A 14 -23.91 13.49 -25.07
C GLN A 14 -25.07 12.68 -24.49
N GLY A 15 -25.93 12.15 -25.36
CA GLY A 15 -26.99 11.21 -24.98
C GLY A 15 -28.15 11.80 -24.16
N LYS A 16 -29.19 10.99 -23.90
CA LYS A 16 -30.51 11.37 -23.36
C LYS A 16 -30.47 12.24 -22.09
N GLY A 17 -30.31 13.56 -22.21
CA GLY A 17 -30.29 14.49 -21.07
C GLY A 17 -30.68 15.90 -21.47
N GLN A 18 -31.98 16.21 -21.45
CA GLN A 18 -32.50 17.57 -21.67
C GLN A 18 -32.89 18.29 -20.36
N SER A 19 -32.72 17.67 -19.18
CA SER A 19 -33.09 18.28 -17.90
C SER A 19 -31.87 18.85 -17.14
N ALA A 20 -32.11 19.85 -16.29
CA ALA A 20 -31.07 20.39 -15.39
C ALA A 20 -30.53 19.33 -14.40
N ALA A 21 -31.36 18.34 -14.04
CA ALA A 21 -30.96 17.22 -13.20
C ALA A 21 -29.93 16.31 -13.88
N ASP A 22 -30.01 16.13 -15.21
CA ASP A 22 -29.06 15.31 -15.97
C ASP A 22 -27.67 15.98 -16.07
N LYS A 23 -27.64 17.33 -16.10
CA LYS A 23 -26.38 18.10 -16.10
C LYS A 23 -25.64 17.98 -14.77
N LEU A 24 -26.35 18.08 -13.65
CA LEU A 24 -25.77 17.88 -12.32
C LEU A 24 -25.29 16.44 -12.11
N ALA A 25 -26.05 15.45 -12.59
CA ALA A 25 -25.64 14.05 -12.56
C ALA A 25 -24.37 13.77 -13.38
N LEU A 26 -24.16 14.48 -14.49
CA LEU A 26 -22.93 14.37 -15.27
C LEU A 26 -21.73 14.97 -14.53
N PHE A 27 -21.91 16.12 -13.87
CA PHE A 27 -20.85 16.73 -13.06
C PHE A 27 -20.35 15.82 -11.93
N LEU A 28 -21.26 15.10 -11.26
CA LEU A 28 -20.89 14.13 -10.22
C LEU A 28 -20.10 12.93 -10.78
N LYS A 29 -20.42 12.48 -12.00
CA LYS A 29 -19.68 11.38 -12.66
C LYS A 29 -18.27 11.80 -13.06
N VAL A 30 -18.11 13.02 -13.57
CA VAL A 30 -16.79 13.57 -13.93
C VAL A 30 -15.93 13.73 -12.68
N PHE A 31 -16.48 14.32 -11.62
CA PHE A 31 -15.82 14.44 -10.33
C PHE A 31 -15.35 13.10 -9.77
N GLY A 32 -16.22 12.07 -9.78
CA GLY A 32 -15.83 10.73 -9.32
C GLY A 32 -14.72 10.08 -10.17
N GLY A 33 -14.70 10.35 -11.48
CA GLY A 33 -13.64 9.87 -12.38
C GLY A 33 -12.29 10.55 -12.12
N GLU A 34 -12.29 11.86 -11.90
CA GLU A 34 -11.09 12.64 -11.58
C GLU A 34 -10.48 12.19 -10.25
N VAL A 35 -11.31 12.01 -9.21
CA VAL A 35 -10.86 11.50 -7.91
C VAL A 35 -10.29 10.09 -8.00
N LEU A 36 -10.92 9.19 -8.75
CA LEU A 36 -10.42 7.81 -8.93
C LEU A 36 -9.08 7.81 -9.67
N THR A 37 -8.93 8.70 -10.67
CA THR A 37 -7.68 8.84 -11.43
C THR A 37 -6.55 9.35 -10.55
N ALA A 38 -6.82 10.36 -9.71
CA ALA A 38 -5.87 10.87 -8.73
C ALA A 38 -5.48 9.79 -7.72
N PHE A 39 -6.45 9.08 -7.13
CA PHE A 39 -6.22 7.98 -6.20
C PHE A 39 -5.34 6.87 -6.80
N ALA A 40 -5.64 6.42 -8.02
CA ALA A 40 -4.90 5.34 -8.67
C ALA A 40 -3.46 5.75 -9.02
N ARG A 41 -3.21 7.05 -9.21
CA ARG A 41 -1.87 7.58 -9.51
C ARG A 41 -1.00 7.71 -8.25
N THR A 42 -1.60 8.06 -7.12
CA THR A 42 -0.88 8.34 -5.87
C THR A 42 -0.74 7.12 -4.97
N SER A 43 -1.65 6.15 -5.05
CA SER A 43 -1.57 4.96 -4.20
C SER A 43 -0.36 4.09 -4.54
N VAL A 44 0.41 3.79 -3.51
CA VAL A 44 1.67 3.07 -3.58
C VAL A 44 1.48 1.59 -3.23
N THR A 45 0.48 1.25 -2.43
CA THR A 45 0.22 -0.15 -2.06
C THR A 45 -0.74 -0.87 -3.01
N THR A 46 -1.54 -0.11 -3.77
CA THR A 46 -2.51 -0.66 -4.73
C THR A 46 -1.80 -1.49 -5.80
N ASN A 47 -2.37 -2.65 -6.16
CA ASN A 47 -1.84 -3.68 -7.06
C ASN A 47 -0.62 -4.48 -6.56
N ARG A 48 -0.02 -4.14 -5.41
CA ARG A 48 1.10 -4.91 -4.81
C ARG A 48 0.67 -5.94 -3.77
N HIS A 49 -0.64 -6.04 -3.53
CA HIS A 49 -1.26 -7.02 -2.65
C HIS A 49 -2.54 -7.57 -3.30
N MET A 50 -2.98 -8.75 -2.88
CA MET A 50 -4.21 -9.36 -3.38
C MET A 50 -5.43 -8.58 -2.89
N GLN A 51 -6.26 -8.12 -3.83
CA GLN A 51 -7.52 -7.45 -3.54
C GLN A 51 -8.69 -8.36 -3.90
N ARG A 52 -9.74 -8.35 -3.06
CA ARG A 52 -10.98 -9.07 -3.32
C ARG A 52 -12.15 -8.11 -3.27
N GLN A 53 -12.89 -8.02 -4.37
CA GLN A 53 -14.14 -7.29 -4.42
C GLN A 53 -15.27 -8.17 -3.89
N ILE A 54 -16.12 -7.60 -3.04
CA ILE A 54 -17.33 -8.23 -2.50
C ILE A 54 -18.54 -7.38 -2.88
N SER A 55 -19.58 -8.02 -3.44
CA SER A 55 -20.80 -7.31 -3.86
C SER A 55 -21.79 -7.09 -2.71
N SER A 56 -21.70 -7.90 -1.67
CA SER A 56 -22.53 -7.79 -0.45
C SER A 56 -21.85 -8.51 0.72
N GLY A 57 -22.24 -8.16 1.94
CA GLY A 57 -21.69 -8.71 3.19
C GLY A 57 -20.81 -7.70 3.94
N LYS A 58 -20.58 -7.96 5.23
CA LYS A 58 -19.71 -7.14 6.10
C LYS A 58 -18.32 -7.76 6.32
N SER A 59 -18.04 -8.88 5.67
CA SER A 59 -16.77 -9.59 5.79
C SER A 59 -16.50 -10.45 4.56
N ALA A 60 -15.22 -10.79 4.38
CA ALA A 60 -14.74 -11.71 3.37
C ALA A 60 -13.82 -12.75 4.02
N GLN A 61 -13.91 -14.00 3.56
CA GLN A 61 -13.06 -15.09 4.03
C GLN A 61 -11.91 -15.34 3.05
N PHE A 62 -10.71 -15.50 3.61
CA PHE A 62 -9.49 -15.84 2.91
C PHE A 62 -9.00 -17.22 3.36
N PRO A 63 -8.97 -18.22 2.46
CA PRO A 63 -8.48 -19.54 2.81
C PRO A 63 -6.95 -19.55 2.89
N VAL A 64 -6.42 -20.09 4.00
CA VAL A 64 -5.00 -20.41 4.21
C VAL A 64 -4.83 -21.91 4.04
N ILE A 65 -4.25 -22.33 2.92
CA ILE A 65 -4.10 -23.75 2.58
C ILE A 65 -2.65 -24.19 2.83
N GLY A 66 -2.49 -25.30 3.55
CA GLY A 66 -1.21 -25.93 3.84
C GLY A 66 -0.62 -26.65 2.63
N ARG A 67 0.69 -26.94 2.71
CA ARG A 67 1.42 -27.64 1.65
C ARG A 67 1.36 -29.15 1.83
N THR A 68 1.30 -29.88 0.73
CA THR A 68 1.44 -31.34 0.71
C THR A 68 2.88 -31.75 0.40
N LYS A 69 3.23 -32.99 0.73
CA LYS A 69 4.51 -33.61 0.36
C LYS A 69 4.26 -34.74 -0.62
N ALA A 70 5.14 -34.89 -1.60
CA ALA A 70 5.12 -36.03 -2.50
C ALA A 70 5.65 -37.29 -1.79
N ALA A 71 5.17 -38.47 -2.20
CA ALA A 71 5.63 -39.76 -1.74
C ALA A 71 5.83 -40.70 -2.93
N TYR A 72 6.85 -41.56 -2.86
CA TYR A 72 7.06 -42.62 -3.85
C TYR A 72 6.14 -43.81 -3.57
N LEU A 73 5.67 -44.46 -4.64
CA LEU A 73 4.86 -45.67 -4.59
C LEU A 73 5.67 -46.85 -5.16
N GLN A 74 5.79 -47.94 -4.41
CA GLN A 74 6.37 -49.18 -4.91
C GLN A 74 5.27 -50.03 -5.59
N PRO A 75 5.62 -50.90 -6.56
CA PRO A 75 4.65 -51.80 -7.18
C PRO A 75 3.94 -52.67 -6.14
N GLY A 76 2.61 -52.63 -6.13
CA GLY A 76 1.76 -53.39 -5.20
C GLY A 76 1.35 -52.64 -3.93
N GLU A 77 1.87 -51.43 -3.67
CA GLU A 77 1.36 -50.58 -2.59
C GLU A 77 0.11 -49.78 -3.03
N SER A 78 -0.85 -49.62 -2.11
CA SER A 78 -2.01 -48.75 -2.33
C SER A 78 -1.64 -47.29 -2.07
N LEU A 79 -2.21 -46.39 -2.87
CA LEU A 79 -2.06 -44.95 -2.66
C LEU A 79 -2.79 -44.47 -1.40
N ASP A 80 -3.87 -45.15 -1.01
CA ASP A 80 -4.73 -44.74 0.12
C ASP A 80 -3.98 -44.73 1.46
N ASP A 81 -3.05 -45.67 1.67
CA ASP A 81 -2.27 -45.76 2.91
C ASP A 81 -1.28 -44.60 3.07
N LYS A 82 -0.95 -43.91 1.98
CA LYS A 82 -0.02 -42.77 1.95
C LYS A 82 -0.72 -41.42 1.83
N ARG A 83 -2.05 -41.40 1.67
CA ARG A 83 -2.82 -40.15 1.63
C ARG A 83 -2.76 -39.45 2.98
N LYS A 84 -2.54 -38.13 2.94
CA LYS A 84 -2.59 -37.26 4.11
C LYS A 84 -3.50 -36.10 3.81
N ASP A 85 -4.27 -35.71 4.81
CA ASP A 85 -5.15 -34.56 4.70
C ASP A 85 -4.36 -33.26 4.53
N ILE A 86 -4.86 -32.43 3.62
CA ILE A 86 -4.33 -31.08 3.42
C ILE A 86 -4.94 -30.20 4.52
N LYS A 87 -4.10 -29.78 5.46
CA LYS A 87 -4.49 -28.80 6.48
C LYS A 87 -4.93 -27.52 5.77
N HIS A 88 -6.09 -27.01 6.14
CA HIS A 88 -6.61 -25.74 5.68
C HIS A 88 -7.19 -25.00 6.89
N THR A 89 -7.10 -23.68 6.84
CA THR A 89 -7.62 -22.75 7.85
C THR A 89 -8.16 -21.54 7.09
N GLU A 90 -8.93 -20.68 7.73
CA GLU A 90 -9.46 -19.47 7.11
C GLU A 90 -9.26 -18.26 8.01
N LYS A 91 -9.04 -17.10 7.39
CA LYS A 91 -9.05 -15.81 8.04
C LYS A 91 -10.24 -15.01 7.54
N THR A 92 -11.11 -14.60 8.44
CA THR A 92 -12.21 -13.68 8.13
C THR A 92 -11.74 -12.25 8.34
N ILE A 93 -11.83 -11.42 7.30
CA ILE A 93 -11.54 -9.98 7.35
C ILE A 93 -12.86 -9.24 7.25
N ASN A 94 -13.11 -8.32 8.18
CA ASN A 94 -14.33 -7.52 8.24
C ASN A 94 -14.14 -6.17 7.54
N ILE A 95 -15.24 -5.55 7.09
CA ILE A 95 -15.21 -4.17 6.58
C ILE A 95 -15.30 -3.22 7.77
N ASP A 96 -14.33 -2.32 7.89
CA ASP A 96 -14.26 -1.37 9.00
C ASP A 96 -15.25 -0.21 8.89
N GLY A 97 -15.65 0.16 7.67
CA GLY A 97 -16.57 1.26 7.39
C GLY A 97 -16.34 1.89 6.01
N LEU A 98 -16.92 3.08 5.82
CA LEU A 98 -16.70 3.90 4.63
C LEU A 98 -15.58 4.90 4.89
N LEU A 99 -14.62 4.99 3.96
CA LEU A 99 -13.58 6.02 3.95
C LEU A 99 -14.04 7.15 3.02
N THR A 100 -14.06 8.39 3.52
CA THR A 100 -14.55 9.55 2.76
C THR A 100 -13.72 10.79 3.00
N ALA A 101 -13.53 11.58 1.95
CA ALA A 101 -12.95 12.92 1.97
C ALA A 101 -13.92 13.85 1.20
N ASP A 102 -14.20 15.03 1.75
CA ASP A 102 -15.10 16.01 1.14
C ASP A 102 -14.54 17.43 1.28
N VAL A 103 -14.98 18.29 0.36
CA VAL A 103 -14.72 19.73 0.33
C VAL A 103 -16.04 20.40 -0.01
N LEU A 104 -16.40 21.43 0.75
CA LEU A 104 -17.56 22.28 0.46
C LEU A 104 -17.11 23.51 -0.32
N ILE A 105 -17.74 23.77 -1.47
CA ILE A 105 -17.49 24.94 -2.31
C ILE A 105 -18.77 25.78 -2.34
N TYR A 106 -18.66 27.07 -2.02
CA TYR A 106 -19.78 28.00 -2.14
C TYR A 106 -19.85 28.60 -3.55
N ASP A 107 -21.06 28.72 -4.11
CA ASP A 107 -21.28 29.25 -5.46
C ASP A 107 -20.69 30.65 -5.67
N ILE A 108 -20.70 31.50 -4.62
CA ILE A 108 -20.15 32.85 -4.67
C ILE A 108 -18.63 32.81 -4.79
N GLU A 109 -17.97 31.90 -4.08
CA GLU A 109 -16.51 31.79 -4.08
C GLU A 109 -16.00 31.16 -5.37
N ASP A 110 -16.71 30.17 -5.92
CA ASP A 110 -16.41 29.60 -7.24
C ASP A 110 -16.53 30.67 -8.34
N ALA A 111 -17.58 31.50 -8.31
CA ALA A 111 -17.80 32.56 -9.31
C ALA A 111 -16.79 33.72 -9.21
N MET A 112 -16.16 33.92 -8.05
CA MET A 112 -15.14 34.95 -7.84
C MET A 112 -13.72 34.48 -8.17
N ASN A 113 -13.50 33.17 -8.26
CA ASN A 113 -12.19 32.60 -8.58
C ASN A 113 -11.86 32.73 -10.07
N HIS A 114 -10.57 32.98 -10.35
CA HIS A 114 -10.06 33.19 -11.70
C HIS A 114 -9.43 31.93 -12.31
N TYR A 115 -9.36 30.84 -11.54
CA TYR A 115 -8.84 29.55 -11.94
C TYR A 115 -9.84 28.45 -11.55
N ASP A 116 -9.73 27.30 -12.22
CA ASP A 116 -10.60 26.16 -11.96
C ASP A 116 -10.22 25.48 -10.64
N VAL A 117 -11.05 25.70 -9.61
CA VAL A 117 -10.85 25.10 -8.29
C VAL A 117 -11.23 23.62 -8.24
N ARG A 118 -12.04 23.13 -9.18
CA ARG A 118 -12.53 21.74 -9.17
C ARG A 118 -11.40 20.75 -9.39
N SER A 119 -10.58 20.98 -10.41
CA SER A 119 -9.47 20.06 -10.75
C SER A 119 -8.51 19.91 -9.57
N GLU A 120 -8.15 21.02 -8.93
CA GLU A 120 -7.25 21.00 -7.77
C GLU A 120 -7.88 20.27 -6.58
N TYR A 121 -9.15 20.55 -6.25
CA TYR A 121 -9.82 19.84 -5.15
C TYR A 121 -9.99 18.35 -5.42
N THR A 122 -10.34 17.94 -6.63
CA THR A 122 -10.44 16.51 -6.97
C THR A 122 -9.10 15.79 -6.86
N SER A 123 -8.00 16.45 -7.23
CA SER A 123 -6.64 15.90 -7.09
C SER A 123 -6.29 15.69 -5.62
N GLN A 124 -6.51 16.71 -4.79
CA GLN A 124 -6.21 16.65 -3.35
C GLN A 124 -7.08 15.62 -2.60
N ILE A 125 -8.36 15.52 -2.97
CA ILE A 125 -9.27 14.51 -2.41
C ILE A 125 -8.78 13.10 -2.77
N GLY A 126 -8.42 12.85 -4.03
CA GLY A 126 -7.89 11.55 -4.45
C GLY A 126 -6.57 11.19 -3.76
N GLU A 127 -5.68 12.17 -3.56
CA GLU A 127 -4.41 11.99 -2.87
C GLU A 127 -4.60 11.66 -1.38
N SER A 128 -5.45 12.41 -0.68
CA SER A 128 -5.74 12.16 0.74
C SER A 128 -6.33 10.76 0.97
N LEU A 129 -7.22 10.31 0.09
CA LEU A 129 -7.80 8.96 0.15
C LEU A 129 -6.75 7.88 -0.08
N ALA A 130 -5.81 8.10 -1.00
CA ALA A 130 -4.72 7.17 -1.27
C ALA A 130 -3.76 7.06 -0.08
N MET A 131 -3.38 8.19 0.52
CA MET A 131 -2.52 8.21 1.71
C MET A 131 -3.15 7.46 2.88
N ALA A 132 -4.45 7.69 3.14
CA ALA A 132 -5.17 7.00 4.21
C ALA A 132 -5.29 5.49 3.95
N ALA A 133 -5.55 5.08 2.71
CA ALA A 133 -5.65 3.67 2.35
C ALA A 133 -4.30 2.95 2.46
N ASP A 134 -3.24 3.54 1.92
CA ASP A 134 -1.88 2.99 2.00
C ASP A 134 -1.39 2.92 3.46
N GLY A 135 -1.60 3.98 4.24
CA GLY A 135 -1.21 4.03 5.64
C GLY A 135 -1.89 2.97 6.49
N ALA A 136 -3.18 2.67 6.23
CA ALA A 136 -3.90 1.59 6.88
C ALA A 136 -3.30 0.20 6.57
N VAL A 137 -2.99 -0.07 5.28
CA VAL A 137 -2.40 -1.34 4.87
C VAL A 137 -1.01 -1.55 5.48
N LEU A 138 -0.19 -0.49 5.53
CA LEU A 138 1.15 -0.54 6.09
C LEU A 138 1.13 -0.69 7.61
N ALA A 139 0.20 -0.03 8.30
CA ALA A 139 0.00 -0.20 9.75
C ALA A 139 -0.42 -1.64 10.10
N GLU A 140 -1.35 -2.22 9.34
CA GLU A 140 -1.76 -3.62 9.53
C GLU A 140 -0.60 -4.60 9.31
N LEU A 141 0.25 -4.34 8.31
CA LEU A 141 1.46 -5.14 8.08
C LEU A 141 2.38 -5.13 9.31
N ALA A 142 2.60 -3.96 9.92
CA ALA A 142 3.40 -3.85 11.14
C ALA A 142 2.70 -4.50 12.35
N GLY A 143 1.38 -4.33 12.48
CA GLY A 143 0.56 -4.99 13.50
C GLY A 143 0.67 -6.51 13.45
N LEU A 144 0.70 -7.09 12.25
CA LEU A 144 0.87 -8.54 12.06
C LEU A 144 2.20 -9.08 12.59
N VAL A 145 3.28 -8.29 12.57
CA VAL A 145 4.58 -8.68 13.15
C VAL A 145 4.52 -8.70 14.69
N ASN A 146 3.69 -7.84 15.26
CA ASN A 146 3.53 -7.69 16.71
C ASN A 146 2.60 -8.73 17.34
N LEU A 147 1.80 -9.44 16.54
CA LEU A 147 0.92 -10.49 17.03
C LEU A 147 1.71 -11.63 17.69
N ALA A 148 1.14 -12.14 18.77
CA ALA A 148 1.70 -13.28 19.47
C ALA A 148 1.64 -14.54 18.61
N ASP A 149 2.71 -15.35 18.66
CA ASP A 149 2.82 -16.61 17.89
C ASP A 149 1.68 -17.61 18.17
N SER A 150 1.00 -17.48 19.31
CA SER A 150 -0.15 -18.31 19.71
C SER A 150 -1.45 -17.98 18.97
N VAL A 151 -1.55 -16.80 18.35
CA VAL A 151 -2.74 -16.33 17.62
C VAL A 151 -2.57 -16.49 16.11
N ASN A 152 -1.40 -16.95 15.67
CA ASN A 152 -1.09 -17.12 14.25
C ASN A 152 -1.89 -18.29 13.66
N GLU A 153 -2.81 -17.97 12.75
CA GLU A 153 -3.60 -18.93 11.93
C GLU A 153 -2.73 -19.65 10.87
N ASN A 154 -1.42 -19.39 10.89
CA ASN A 154 -0.50 -19.89 9.91
C ASN A 154 -0.19 -21.37 10.14
N ILE A 155 -0.42 -22.19 9.12
CA ILE A 155 -0.16 -23.63 9.18
C ILE A 155 1.36 -23.87 9.19
N ALA A 156 1.81 -24.84 9.99
CA ALA A 156 3.23 -25.21 10.06
C ALA A 156 3.81 -25.50 8.66
N GLY A 157 4.86 -24.78 8.28
CA GLY A 157 5.50 -24.88 6.97
C GLY A 157 5.21 -23.71 6.01
N LEU A 158 4.35 -22.77 6.40
CA LEU A 158 4.24 -21.45 5.79
C LEU A 158 5.14 -20.44 6.51
N GLY A 159 5.63 -19.44 5.79
CA GLY A 159 6.52 -18.41 6.34
C GLY A 159 5.83 -17.58 7.41
N LYS A 160 6.54 -17.29 8.50
CA LYS A 160 6.08 -16.39 9.56
C LYS A 160 6.65 -14.97 9.36
N PRO A 161 5.93 -13.92 9.76
CA PRO A 161 6.52 -12.59 9.87
C PRO A 161 7.65 -12.62 10.90
N SER A 162 8.76 -11.94 10.59
CA SER A 162 9.92 -11.85 11.47
C SER A 162 10.49 -10.44 11.43
N MET A 163 10.90 -9.94 12.59
CA MET A 163 11.65 -8.70 12.71
C MET A 163 13.14 -8.98 12.50
N LEU A 164 13.81 -8.11 11.74
CA LEU A 164 15.25 -8.09 11.59
C LEU A 164 15.75 -6.71 12.05
N GLU A 165 16.69 -6.70 12.98
CA GLU A 165 17.26 -5.46 13.52
C GLU A 165 18.42 -4.99 12.64
N VAL A 166 18.37 -3.75 12.18
CA VAL A 166 19.42 -3.13 11.34
C VAL A 166 20.62 -2.68 12.19
N GLY A 167 20.37 -2.34 13.46
CA GLY A 167 21.37 -1.89 14.43
C GLY A 167 20.77 -0.82 15.37
N ALA A 168 21.57 -0.33 16.31
CA ALA A 168 21.14 0.75 17.20
C ALA A 168 21.07 2.08 16.44
N LYS A 169 19.96 2.83 16.60
CA LYS A 169 19.73 4.14 15.95
C LYS A 169 20.87 5.14 16.19
N ALA A 170 21.50 5.09 17.36
CA ALA A 170 22.61 5.98 17.73
C ALA A 170 23.88 5.77 16.89
N ASP A 171 24.10 4.56 16.35
CA ASP A 171 25.32 4.22 15.61
C ASP A 171 25.17 4.43 14.09
N LEU A 172 23.94 4.69 13.62
CA LEU A 172 23.55 4.72 12.20
C LEU A 172 23.18 6.14 11.73
N THR A 173 23.86 7.17 12.24
CA THR A 173 23.60 8.58 11.86
C THR A 173 24.19 8.97 10.51
N ASP A 174 25.12 8.17 9.97
CA ASP A 174 25.74 8.38 8.66
C ASP A 174 24.89 7.67 7.58
N PRO A 175 24.35 8.40 6.58
CA PRO A 175 23.53 7.83 5.52
C PRO A 175 24.18 6.65 4.79
N VAL A 176 25.50 6.65 4.62
CA VAL A 176 26.20 5.55 3.92
C VAL A 176 26.20 4.27 4.76
N LYS A 177 26.42 4.40 6.07
CA LYS A 177 26.42 3.25 6.99
C LYS A 177 25.03 2.68 7.18
N LEU A 178 24.02 3.55 7.25
CA LEU A 178 22.61 3.14 7.30
C LEU A 178 22.24 2.32 6.06
N GLY A 179 22.56 2.82 4.86
CA GLY A 179 22.29 2.09 3.62
C GLY A 179 22.98 0.73 3.56
N GLN A 180 24.25 0.63 3.99
CA GLN A 180 24.98 -0.64 4.04
C GLN A 180 24.35 -1.64 5.02
N ALA A 181 23.94 -1.18 6.21
CA ALA A 181 23.29 -2.02 7.21
C ALA A 181 21.93 -2.53 6.72
N VAL A 182 21.13 -1.67 6.08
CA VAL A 182 19.83 -2.07 5.50
C VAL A 182 20.03 -3.08 4.37
N ILE A 183 20.98 -2.87 3.46
CA ILE A 183 21.30 -3.84 2.40
C ILE A 183 21.72 -5.19 3.00
N ALA A 184 22.57 -5.20 4.03
CA ALA A 184 22.97 -6.42 4.71
C ALA A 184 21.75 -7.17 5.29
N GLN A 185 20.83 -6.46 5.96
CA GLN A 185 19.61 -7.09 6.47
C GLN A 185 18.67 -7.57 5.35
N LEU A 186 18.57 -6.86 4.23
CA LEU A 186 17.78 -7.31 3.08
C LEU A 186 18.31 -8.64 2.51
N THR A 187 19.63 -8.88 2.54
CA THR A 187 20.17 -10.20 2.14
C THR A 187 19.72 -11.33 3.06
N ILE A 188 19.68 -11.08 4.37
CA ILE A 188 19.22 -12.03 5.38
C ILE A 188 17.71 -12.27 5.23
N ALA A 189 16.94 -11.20 5.02
CA ALA A 189 15.49 -11.26 4.77
C ALA A 189 15.18 -12.11 3.54
N ARG A 190 15.91 -11.91 2.43
CA ARG A 190 15.78 -12.71 1.21
C ARG A 190 16.01 -14.20 1.50
N ALA A 191 17.04 -14.53 2.28
CA ALA A 191 17.35 -15.91 2.65
C ALA A 191 16.26 -16.53 3.53
N ALA A 192 15.73 -15.77 4.49
CA ALA A 192 14.64 -16.22 5.37
C ALA A 192 13.34 -16.50 4.59
N LEU A 193 12.93 -15.59 3.71
CA LEU A 193 11.74 -15.77 2.86
C LEU A 193 11.89 -16.96 1.91
N THR A 194 13.09 -17.16 1.36
CA THR A 194 13.38 -18.29 0.47
C THR A 194 13.39 -19.63 1.22
N LYS A 195 13.92 -19.69 2.45
CA LYS A 195 13.82 -20.88 3.31
C LYS A 195 12.37 -21.27 3.60
N ASN A 196 11.49 -20.27 3.68
CA ASN A 196 10.06 -20.45 3.86
C ASN A 196 9.30 -20.66 2.54
N TYR A 197 10.01 -20.84 1.43
CA TYR A 197 9.46 -21.08 0.10
C TYR A 197 8.44 -20.02 -0.35
N VAL A 198 8.62 -18.77 0.07
CA VAL A 198 7.85 -17.65 -0.48
C VAL A 198 8.30 -17.42 -1.93
N PRO A 199 7.38 -17.22 -2.89
CA PRO A 199 7.75 -16.93 -4.28
C PRO A 199 8.80 -15.82 -4.38
N ALA A 200 9.73 -15.96 -5.32
CA ALA A 200 10.79 -14.97 -5.53
C ALA A 200 10.30 -13.73 -6.29
N ASN A 201 9.22 -13.87 -7.05
CA ASN A 201 8.60 -12.79 -7.80
C ASN A 201 7.73 -11.92 -6.88
N ASP A 202 7.56 -10.66 -7.23
CA ASP A 202 6.63 -9.70 -6.61
C ASP A 202 6.87 -9.46 -5.11
N ARG A 203 8.13 -9.57 -4.66
CA ARG A 203 8.51 -9.15 -3.31
C ARG A 203 8.73 -7.64 -3.31
N THR A 204 7.96 -6.92 -2.50
CA THR A 204 8.09 -5.46 -2.35
C THR A 204 8.65 -5.13 -0.97
N PHE A 205 9.53 -4.14 -0.91
CA PHE A 205 10.06 -3.53 0.30
C PHE A 205 9.62 -2.06 0.35
N TYR A 206 8.80 -1.72 1.36
CA TYR A 206 8.36 -0.35 1.61
C TYR A 206 9.33 0.32 2.58
N THR A 207 9.72 1.56 2.30
CA THR A 207 10.69 2.29 3.12
C THR A 207 10.44 3.78 3.12
N THR A 208 10.97 4.50 4.11
CA THR A 208 10.90 5.96 4.15
C THR A 208 11.85 6.58 3.12
N PRO A 209 11.58 7.81 2.64
CA PRO A 209 12.47 8.50 1.70
C PRO A 209 13.91 8.67 2.22
N ASP A 210 14.09 8.81 3.53
CA ASP A 210 15.41 8.91 4.17
C ASP A 210 16.21 7.62 4.00
N VAL A 211 15.58 6.47 4.26
CA VAL A 211 16.22 5.15 4.11
C VAL A 211 16.45 4.82 2.64
N TYR A 212 15.53 5.20 1.75
CA TYR A 212 15.70 5.06 0.30
C TYR A 212 16.95 5.82 -0.18
N SER A 213 17.10 7.08 0.25
CA SER A 213 18.24 7.92 -0.08
C SER A 213 19.55 7.38 0.51
N ALA A 214 19.51 6.80 1.72
CA ALA A 214 20.65 6.15 2.35
C ALA A 214 21.11 4.90 1.58
N ILE A 215 20.19 4.06 1.10
CA ILE A 215 20.50 2.91 0.23
C ILE A 215 21.17 3.40 -1.04
N LEU A 216 20.66 4.48 -1.64
CA LEU A 216 21.24 5.05 -2.85
C LEU A 216 22.67 5.57 -2.59
N ALA A 217 22.88 6.32 -1.50
CA ALA A 217 24.19 6.82 -1.08
C ALA A 217 25.19 5.68 -0.80
N ALA A 218 24.74 4.55 -0.27
CA ALA A 218 25.58 3.37 -0.06
C ALA A 218 25.99 2.69 -1.39
N LEU A 219 25.19 2.82 -2.44
CA LEU A 219 25.43 2.18 -3.74
C LEU A 219 26.23 3.03 -4.73
N MET A 220 26.23 4.36 -4.59
CA MET A 220 26.93 5.30 -5.48
C MET A 220 28.48 5.15 -5.52
N PRO A 221 29.22 4.93 -4.41
CA PRO A 221 30.69 4.99 -4.45
C PRO A 221 31.36 3.99 -5.40
N ASN A 222 30.66 2.91 -5.80
CA ASN A 222 31.18 1.91 -6.70
C ASN A 222 30.66 2.12 -8.12
N ALA A 223 31.54 2.54 -9.04
CA ALA A 223 31.20 2.84 -10.42
C ALA A 223 30.52 1.68 -11.18
N ALA A 224 30.75 0.43 -10.74
CA ALA A 224 30.10 -0.75 -11.30
C ALA A 224 28.58 -0.80 -11.06
N ASN A 225 28.07 -0.08 -10.05
CA ASN A 225 26.66 -0.13 -9.67
C ASN A 225 25.78 0.80 -10.53
N TYR A 226 26.34 1.86 -11.14
CA TYR A 226 25.60 2.85 -11.93
C TYR A 226 24.96 2.31 -13.21
N ALA A 227 25.49 1.22 -13.78
CA ALA A 227 24.92 0.60 -14.97
C ALA A 227 23.98 -0.58 -14.65
N ALA A 228 24.11 -1.16 -13.45
CA ALA A 228 23.48 -2.42 -13.10
C ALA A 228 22.29 -2.29 -12.14
N LEU A 229 22.30 -1.31 -11.23
CA LEU A 229 21.38 -1.28 -10.09
C LEU A 229 20.71 0.07 -9.84
N ILE A 230 21.41 1.17 -10.12
CA ILE A 230 20.93 2.54 -9.84
C ILE A 230 20.96 3.40 -11.11
N ASP A 231 19.96 4.26 -11.28
CA ASP A 231 20.02 5.36 -12.25
C ASP A 231 20.38 6.65 -11.48
N PRO A 232 21.63 7.15 -11.57
CA PRO A 232 22.06 8.34 -10.83
C PRO A 232 21.38 9.62 -11.31
N GLU A 233 20.78 9.65 -12.50
CA GLU A 233 20.08 10.84 -13.01
C GLU A 233 18.68 10.97 -12.41
N ARG A 234 17.99 9.85 -12.20
CA ARG A 234 16.61 9.81 -11.68
C ARG A 234 16.52 9.43 -10.21
N GLY A 235 17.62 8.99 -9.59
CA GLY A 235 17.60 8.46 -8.23
C GLY A 235 16.82 7.14 -8.11
N SER A 236 16.60 6.41 -9.21
CA SER A 236 15.77 5.21 -9.22
C SER A 236 16.62 3.97 -8.93
N ILE A 237 16.13 3.14 -8.00
CA ILE A 237 16.69 1.83 -7.67
C ILE A 237 15.85 0.77 -8.39
N ARG A 238 16.48 -0.15 -9.13
CA ARG A 238 15.76 -1.20 -9.86
C ARG A 238 15.25 -2.31 -8.93
N ASN A 239 16.10 -3.28 -8.60
CA ASN A 239 15.77 -4.33 -7.64
C ASN A 239 16.99 -4.62 -6.77
N VAL A 240 16.85 -4.50 -5.45
CA VAL A 240 17.90 -4.85 -4.50
C VAL A 240 17.58 -6.23 -3.94
N MET A 241 18.46 -7.20 -4.18
CA MET A 241 18.36 -8.55 -3.60
C MET A 241 16.99 -9.25 -3.84
N GLY A 242 16.36 -8.98 -4.99
CA GLY A 242 15.08 -9.58 -5.36
C GLY A 242 13.84 -8.89 -4.78
N PHE A 243 14.01 -7.69 -4.20
CA PHE A 243 12.91 -6.83 -3.79
C PHE A 243 12.76 -5.62 -4.72
N GLU A 244 11.53 -5.25 -5.04
CA GLU A 244 11.18 -3.91 -5.53
C GLU A 244 11.20 -2.95 -4.34
N VAL A 245 12.02 -1.90 -4.41
CA VAL A 245 12.11 -0.90 -3.33
C VAL A 245 11.17 0.24 -3.65
N VAL A 246 10.27 0.54 -2.72
CA VAL A 246 9.23 1.56 -2.90
C VAL A 246 9.27 2.53 -1.74
N GLU A 247 9.45 3.81 -2.05
CA GLU A 247 9.43 4.89 -1.05
C GLU A 247 7.99 5.30 -0.70
N VAL A 248 7.73 5.47 0.59
CA VAL A 248 6.43 5.88 1.11
C VAL A 248 6.64 6.96 2.16
N PRO A 249 6.26 8.23 1.88
CA PRO A 249 6.40 9.31 2.85
C PRO A 249 5.47 9.13 4.07
N HIS A 250 4.29 8.52 3.88
CA HIS A 250 3.28 8.25 4.89
C HIS A 250 3.40 6.87 5.57
N LEU A 251 4.60 6.26 5.59
CA LEU A 251 4.82 4.90 6.10
C LEU A 251 4.28 4.67 7.53
N THR A 252 4.47 5.65 8.42
CA THR A 252 4.10 5.55 9.84
C THR A 252 2.84 6.35 10.19
N ALA A 253 2.23 7.04 9.23
CA ALA A 253 1.07 7.92 9.47
C ALA A 253 -0.18 7.15 9.92
N GLY A 254 -0.29 5.87 9.54
CA GLY A 254 -1.44 5.02 9.84
C GLY A 254 -2.66 5.31 8.95
N GLY A 255 -3.77 4.65 9.25
CA GLY A 255 -5.05 4.84 8.57
C GLY A 255 -5.83 6.05 9.08
N ALA A 256 -6.93 6.38 8.39
CA ALA A 256 -7.84 7.44 8.83
C ALA A 256 -8.50 7.11 10.19
N GLY A 257 -8.70 8.14 11.01
CA GLY A 257 -9.43 8.08 12.27
C GLY A 257 -10.84 8.68 12.18
N ASP A 258 -11.43 8.95 13.33
CA ASP A 258 -12.76 9.56 13.42
C ASP A 258 -12.74 11.06 13.08
N ASP A 259 -11.59 11.70 13.26
CA ASP A 259 -11.37 13.12 12.98
C ASP A 259 -10.53 13.35 11.71
N ARG A 260 -10.72 14.51 11.08
CA ARG A 260 -9.84 15.06 10.03
C ARG A 260 -8.95 16.15 10.61
N PRO A 261 -7.86 15.79 11.31
CA PRO A 261 -6.95 16.78 11.88
C PRO A 261 -6.25 17.58 10.77
N ASP A 262 -5.88 18.82 11.09
CA ASP A 262 -5.03 19.65 10.25
C ASP A 262 -3.64 18.99 10.05
N GLU A 263 -2.91 19.40 9.01
CA GLU A 263 -1.59 18.85 8.66
C GLU A 263 -0.66 18.74 9.88
N GLY A 264 -0.19 17.52 10.17
CA GLY A 264 0.77 17.24 11.25
C GLY A 264 0.16 16.85 12.61
N ALA A 265 -1.17 16.82 12.74
CA ALA A 265 -1.83 16.23 13.90
C ALA A 265 -2.33 14.80 13.60
N GLU A 266 -2.12 13.89 14.55
CA GLU A 266 -2.57 12.50 14.44
C GLU A 266 -4.10 12.42 14.62
N ALA A 267 -4.77 11.63 13.78
CA ALA A 267 -6.22 11.46 13.90
C ALA A 267 -6.57 10.72 15.20
N THR A 268 -7.65 11.13 15.86
CA THR A 268 -8.15 10.39 17.03
C THR A 268 -8.78 9.07 16.56
N ASN A 269 -8.67 8.01 17.38
CA ASN A 269 -9.25 6.69 17.11
C ASN A 269 -8.95 6.13 15.70
N GLN A 270 -7.71 6.25 15.23
CA GLN A 270 -7.29 5.54 14.02
C GLN A 270 -7.58 4.04 14.16
N LYS A 271 -8.37 3.49 13.23
CA LYS A 271 -8.72 2.06 13.24
C LYS A 271 -7.50 1.17 13.01
N HIS A 272 -6.60 1.64 12.13
CA HIS A 272 -5.36 1.00 11.75
C HIS A 272 -4.19 1.92 12.07
N ALA A 273 -3.83 2.00 13.35
CA ALA A 273 -2.75 2.87 13.81
C ALA A 273 -1.40 2.16 13.77
N PHE A 274 -0.35 2.86 13.35
CA PHE A 274 1.00 2.36 13.58
C PHE A 274 1.29 2.37 15.08
N PRO A 275 1.73 1.26 15.69
CA PRO A 275 1.97 1.20 17.13
C PRO A 275 2.93 2.32 17.58
N ALA A 276 2.48 3.17 18.50
CA ALA A 276 3.28 4.29 18.99
C ALA A 276 4.46 3.78 19.83
N THR A 277 4.18 2.86 20.76
CA THR A 277 5.16 2.24 21.66
C THR A 277 4.79 0.77 21.92
N GLY A 278 5.77 -0.03 22.36
CA GLY A 278 5.58 -1.48 22.60
C GLY A 278 5.52 -2.32 21.32
N GLY A 279 5.46 -3.65 21.49
CA GLY A 279 5.57 -4.61 20.37
C GLY A 279 7.00 -4.77 19.84
N LYS A 280 7.16 -5.57 18.78
CA LYS A 280 8.43 -5.75 18.05
C LYS A 280 8.67 -4.55 17.10
N VAL A 281 7.63 -4.02 16.47
CA VAL A 281 7.67 -2.92 15.49
C VAL A 281 6.80 -1.75 15.98
N ASN A 282 7.35 -0.55 16.05
CA ASN A 282 6.65 0.68 16.47
C ASN A 282 7.28 1.93 15.84
N LYS A 283 6.67 3.11 16.01
CA LYS A 283 7.13 4.39 15.44
C LYS A 283 8.56 4.79 15.88
N GLU A 284 9.06 4.27 17.00
CA GLU A 284 10.40 4.60 17.52
C GLU A 284 11.51 3.76 16.85
N ASN A 285 11.15 2.57 16.37
CA ASN A 285 12.07 1.54 15.85
C ASN A 285 12.05 1.41 14.32
N VAL A 286 11.27 2.23 13.61
CA VAL A 286 11.11 2.24 12.15
C VAL A 286 11.75 3.48 11.53
#